data_AF-A0A1G2H2P3-F1
#
_entry.id   AF-A0A1G2H2P3-F1
#
_cell.length_a   1.000
_cell.length_b   1.000
_cell.length_c   1.000
_cell.angle_alpha   90.00
_cell.angle_beta   90.00
_cell.angle_gamma   90.00
#
_symmetry.space_group_name_H-M   'P 1'
#
loop_
_entity.id
_entity.type
_entity.pdbx_description
1 polymer ?
#
loop_
_entity_poly.entity_id
_entity_poly.type
_entity_poly.pdbx_seq_one_letter_code
_entity_poly.pdbx_strand_id
1 'polypeptide(L)'
;MNITKLKQHPKTFTRLFGIEPHKFDELVMNIHPLWLRAESKRLRHPRKIKKGSGRRYKLTMEESVAMLLLYARSYTTHVFLSVLFDIHESAICRYFAKVRPVVESIFDIPTKKTDLREEEILTLVVDATEQRTERRGTDSGYSGKKKAHTIKTQIVVDTKGKIKHISKSVPGNIHDKKLFDNSGIKLPDNAKGDLGYLGTNITIPHKSSKLHALTKTQTLFNVRHSRKRIVVEHVFALLKSYHILADCFRGHLSHYHQYFAIVCGLYNFARA
;
A
#
# COMPACT_ATOMS: atom_id res chain seq x y z
N MET A 1 5.17 17.53 -18.35
CA MET A 1 3.79 17.68 -17.82
C MET A 1 3.68 18.94 -16.96
N ASN A 2 2.69 19.81 -17.17
CA ASN A 2 2.52 21.04 -16.39
C ASN A 2 1.60 20.79 -15.17
N ILE A 3 2.19 20.59 -13.99
CA ILE A 3 1.47 20.30 -12.74
C ILE A 3 0.60 21.47 -12.30
N THR A 4 1.11 22.70 -12.40
CA THR A 4 0.39 23.93 -12.03
C THR A 4 -0.93 24.06 -12.80
N LYS A 5 -0.91 23.79 -14.11
CA LYS A 5 -2.12 23.79 -14.95
C LYS A 5 -3.07 22.67 -14.56
N LEU A 6 -2.58 21.47 -14.24
CA LEU A 6 -3.45 20.36 -13.81
C LEU A 6 -4.14 20.64 -12.48
N LYS A 7 -3.48 21.34 -11.54
CA LYS A 7 -4.07 21.74 -10.26
C LYS A 7 -5.29 22.67 -10.43
N GLN A 8 -5.33 23.46 -11.51
CA GLN A 8 -6.49 24.29 -11.88
C GLN A 8 -7.72 23.47 -12.31
N HIS A 9 -7.56 22.16 -12.53
CA HIS A 9 -8.64 21.22 -12.84
C HIS A 9 -8.73 20.12 -11.76
N PRO A 10 -9.28 20.42 -10.57
CA PRO A 10 -9.21 19.52 -9.41
C PRO A 10 -9.75 18.11 -9.66
N LYS A 11 -10.90 17.98 -10.34
CA LYS A 11 -11.48 16.67 -10.67
C LYS A 11 -10.55 15.82 -11.53
N THR A 12 -9.90 16.43 -12.52
CA THR A 12 -8.94 15.74 -13.39
C THR A 12 -7.68 15.38 -12.61
N PHE A 13 -7.18 16.29 -11.77
CA PHE A 13 -6.02 16.06 -10.92
C PHE A 13 -6.24 14.86 -9.99
N THR A 14 -7.35 14.83 -9.25
CA THR A 14 -7.68 13.73 -8.32
C THR A 14 -7.83 12.40 -9.05
N ARG A 15 -8.39 12.39 -10.26
CA ARG A 15 -8.49 11.15 -11.07
C ARG A 15 -7.11 10.64 -11.52
N LEU A 16 -6.20 11.54 -11.87
CA LEU A 16 -4.86 11.20 -12.35
C LEU A 16 -3.91 10.75 -11.22
N PHE A 17 -3.93 11.44 -10.08
CA PHE A 17 -2.96 11.23 -8.99
C PHE A 17 -3.53 10.53 -7.76
N GLY A 18 -4.86 10.37 -7.68
CA GLY A 18 -5.53 9.72 -6.56
C GLY A 18 -5.70 10.60 -5.32
N ILE A 19 -5.26 11.86 -5.36
CA ILE A 19 -5.35 12.83 -4.26
C ILE A 19 -5.73 14.22 -4.78
N GLU A 20 -6.34 15.04 -3.94
CA GLU A 20 -6.73 16.40 -4.31
C GLU A 20 -5.52 17.34 -4.43
N PRO A 21 -5.61 18.42 -5.23
CA PRO A 21 -4.51 19.38 -5.40
C PRO A 21 -3.94 19.94 -4.10
N HIS A 22 -4.81 20.34 -3.16
CA HIS A 22 -4.37 20.93 -1.89
C HIS A 22 -3.64 19.90 -0.99
N LYS A 23 -4.13 18.65 -0.97
CA LYS A 23 -3.43 17.54 -0.29
C LYS A 23 -2.12 17.19 -0.98
N PHE A 24 -2.05 17.27 -2.30
CA PHE A 24 -0.78 17.11 -3.01
C PHE A 24 0.24 18.18 -2.60
N ASP A 25 -0.18 19.44 -2.46
CA ASP A 25 0.69 20.51 -1.97
C ASP A 25 1.19 20.24 -0.55
N GLU A 26 0.28 19.86 0.35
CA GLU A 26 0.61 19.47 1.72
C GLU A 26 1.62 18.29 1.72
N LEU A 27 1.39 17.27 0.89
CA LEU A 27 2.30 16.14 0.74
C LEU A 27 3.69 16.61 0.28
N VAL A 28 3.77 17.45 -0.75
CA VAL A 28 5.03 17.97 -1.29
C VAL A 28 5.77 18.81 -0.23
N MET A 29 5.06 19.62 0.56
CA MET A 29 5.64 20.35 1.68
C MET A 29 6.24 19.40 2.73
N ASN A 30 5.53 18.33 3.08
CA ASN A 30 6.00 17.32 4.03
C ASN A 30 7.20 16.51 3.49
N ILE A 31 7.27 16.29 2.17
CA ILE A 31 8.40 15.62 1.49
C ILE A 31 9.66 16.49 1.50
N HIS A 32 9.51 17.81 1.38
CA HIS A 32 10.63 18.73 1.18
C HIS A 32 11.79 18.56 2.19
N PRO A 33 11.57 18.60 3.53
CA PRO A 33 12.67 18.43 4.48
C PRO A 33 13.34 17.05 4.39
N LEU A 34 12.57 16.00 4.12
CA LEU A 34 13.08 14.63 4.00
C LEU A 34 13.90 14.46 2.72
N TRP A 35 13.48 15.10 1.63
CA TRP A 35 14.20 15.15 0.37
C TRP A 35 15.56 15.83 0.51
N LEU A 36 15.61 16.99 1.18
CA LEU A 36 16.87 17.71 1.43
C LEU A 36 17.85 16.87 2.27
N ARG A 37 17.35 16.16 3.29
CA ARG A 37 18.16 15.23 4.10
C ARG A 37 18.69 14.07 3.25
N ALA A 38 17.85 13.47 2.41
CA ALA A 38 18.24 12.38 1.52
C ALA A 38 19.30 12.82 0.50
N GLU A 39 19.12 13.98 -0.14
CA GLU A 39 20.11 14.57 -1.06
C GLU A 39 21.43 14.87 -0.34
N SER A 40 21.37 15.44 0.86
CA SER A 40 22.56 15.73 1.66
C SER A 40 23.34 14.44 1.98
N LYS A 41 22.66 13.37 2.37
CA LYS A 41 23.28 12.06 2.64
C LYS A 41 23.92 11.48 1.38
N ARG A 42 23.23 11.53 0.24
CA ARG A 42 23.76 11.07 -1.06
C ARG A 42 25.05 11.79 -1.44
N LEU A 43 25.13 13.09 -1.17
CA LEU A 43 26.29 13.92 -1.53
C LEU A 43 27.50 13.72 -0.59
N ARG A 44 27.34 13.07 0.57
CA ARG A 44 28.39 12.79 1.56
C ARG A 44 29.27 11.58 1.21
N HIS A 45 28.81 10.67 0.36
CA HIS A 45 29.63 9.51 -0.03
C HIS A 45 30.91 9.97 -0.75
N PRO A 46 32.06 9.32 -0.47
CA PRO A 46 33.32 9.64 -1.13
C PRO A 46 33.15 9.49 -2.64
N ARG A 47 33.51 10.53 -3.39
CA ARG A 47 33.36 10.61 -4.84
C ARG A 47 34.69 10.96 -5.47
N LYS A 48 34.94 10.39 -6.65
CA LYS A 48 36.07 10.77 -7.52
C LYS A 48 35.90 12.16 -8.15
N ILE A 49 34.70 12.75 -8.08
CA ILE A 49 34.33 14.01 -8.74
C ILE A 49 33.77 14.99 -7.70
N LYS A 50 33.97 16.30 -7.91
CA LYS A 50 33.47 17.39 -7.06
C LYS A 50 31.99 17.21 -6.71
N LYS A 51 31.63 17.62 -5.47
CA LYS A 51 30.27 17.51 -4.98
C LYS A 51 29.31 18.27 -5.90
N GLY A 52 28.35 17.54 -6.47
CA GLY A 52 27.30 18.11 -7.34
C GLY A 52 27.59 18.06 -8.84
N SER A 53 28.75 17.55 -9.26
CA SER A 53 29.17 17.49 -10.67
C SER A 53 28.57 16.32 -11.47
N GLY A 54 27.62 15.57 -10.91
CA GLY A 54 26.87 14.55 -11.66
C GLY A 54 25.79 15.17 -12.53
N ARG A 55 25.21 14.39 -13.45
CA ARG A 55 24.06 14.81 -14.25
C ARG A 55 22.92 15.28 -13.34
N ARG A 56 22.49 16.54 -13.50
CA ARG A 56 21.36 17.09 -12.76
C ARG A 56 20.09 16.37 -13.18
N TYR A 57 19.22 16.08 -12.21
CA TYR A 57 17.88 15.59 -12.52
C TYR A 57 17.10 16.72 -13.20
N LYS A 58 16.38 16.37 -14.27
CA LYS A 58 15.56 17.32 -15.04
C LYS A 58 14.29 17.70 -14.28
N LEU A 59 13.68 16.73 -13.62
CA LEU A 59 12.45 16.93 -12.87
C LEU A 59 12.75 17.53 -11.49
N THR A 60 11.90 18.46 -11.09
CA THR A 60 11.80 18.95 -9.71
C THR A 60 11.35 17.84 -8.77
N MET A 61 11.44 18.08 -7.46
CA MET A 61 10.91 17.16 -6.46
C MET A 61 9.40 16.97 -6.64
N GLU A 62 8.66 18.06 -6.83
CA GLU A 62 7.21 18.05 -7.06
C GLU A 62 6.83 17.20 -8.28
N GLU A 63 7.47 17.41 -9.43
CA GLU A 63 7.23 16.62 -10.63
C GLU A 63 7.60 15.15 -10.45
N SER A 64 8.67 14.87 -9.70
CA SER A 64 9.10 13.50 -9.40
C SER A 64 8.09 12.76 -8.52
N VAL A 65 7.46 13.47 -7.58
CA VAL A 65 6.35 12.95 -6.75
C VAL A 65 5.11 12.75 -7.60
N ALA A 66 4.72 13.73 -8.41
CA ALA A 66 3.60 13.59 -9.33
C ALA A 66 3.75 12.38 -10.27
N MET A 67 4.97 12.14 -10.78
CA MET A 67 5.27 10.97 -11.60
C MET A 67 5.07 9.65 -10.85
N LEU A 68 5.51 9.57 -9.59
CA LEU A 68 5.30 8.39 -8.75
C LEU A 68 3.81 8.15 -8.48
N LEU A 69 3.06 9.20 -8.15
CA LEU A 69 1.61 9.10 -7.90
C LEU A 69 0.85 8.68 -9.15
N LEU A 70 1.17 9.27 -10.31
CA LEU A 70 0.56 8.88 -11.58
C LEU A 70 0.86 7.42 -11.91
N TYR A 71 2.11 6.98 -11.71
CA TYR A 71 2.49 5.59 -11.90
C TYR A 71 1.76 4.65 -10.95
N ALA A 72 1.62 5.00 -9.66
CA ALA A 72 0.86 4.19 -8.72
C ALA A 72 -0.63 4.13 -9.10
N ARG A 73 -1.20 5.28 -9.48
CA ARG A 73 -2.62 5.43 -9.77
C ARG A 73 -3.04 4.74 -11.05
N SER A 74 -2.30 4.94 -12.14
CA SER A 74 -2.66 4.49 -13.49
C SER A 74 -1.84 3.30 -13.97
N TYR A 75 -0.75 2.96 -13.28
CA TYR A 75 0.16 1.86 -13.62
C TYR A 75 0.58 1.83 -15.09
N THR A 76 0.92 3.00 -15.63
CA THR A 76 1.39 3.16 -17.01
C THR A 76 2.79 2.58 -17.21
N THR A 77 3.20 2.35 -18.46
CA THR A 77 4.55 1.91 -18.77
C THR A 77 5.58 3.02 -18.51
N HIS A 78 6.84 2.64 -18.27
CA HIS A 78 7.92 3.62 -18.15
C HIS A 78 8.14 4.41 -19.44
N VAL A 79 7.93 3.79 -20.62
CA VAL A 79 7.94 4.47 -21.92
C VAL A 79 6.90 5.60 -21.96
N PHE A 80 5.67 5.35 -21.51
CA PHE A 80 4.64 6.39 -21.51
C PHE A 80 5.01 7.55 -20.57
N LEU A 81 5.51 7.23 -19.37
CA LEU A 81 5.98 8.26 -18.43
C LEU A 81 7.17 9.06 -18.98
N SER A 82 8.06 8.41 -19.73
CA SER A 82 9.24 9.05 -20.32
C SER A 82 8.83 10.15 -21.30
N VAL A 83 7.83 9.87 -22.15
CA VAL A 83 7.24 10.85 -23.07
C VAL A 83 6.51 11.97 -22.31
N LEU A 84 5.67 11.61 -21.34
CA LEU A 84 4.84 12.60 -20.60
C LEU A 84 5.66 13.60 -19.76
N PHE A 85 6.76 13.12 -19.17
CA PHE A 85 7.67 13.93 -18.35
C PHE A 85 8.90 14.42 -19.11
N ASP A 86 9.02 14.11 -20.40
CA ASP A 86 10.12 14.52 -21.26
C ASP A 86 11.49 14.15 -20.65
N ILE A 87 11.64 12.88 -20.29
CA ILE A 87 12.88 12.29 -19.75
C ILE A 87 13.16 10.96 -20.42
N HIS A 88 14.42 10.51 -20.37
CA HIS A 88 14.79 9.20 -20.89
C HIS A 88 14.16 8.07 -20.05
N GLU A 89 13.68 6.99 -20.68
CA GLU A 89 13.02 5.86 -20.01
C GLU A 89 13.87 5.26 -18.88
N SER A 90 15.16 5.03 -19.15
CA SER A 90 16.10 4.51 -18.14
C SER A 90 16.25 5.41 -16.90
N ALA A 91 15.82 6.68 -16.96
CA ALA A 91 15.82 7.59 -15.82
C ALA A 91 14.65 7.35 -14.85
N ILE A 92 13.53 6.78 -15.32
CA ILE A 92 12.33 6.55 -14.50
C ILE A 92 12.65 5.72 -13.26
N CYS A 93 13.36 4.60 -13.45
CA CYS A 93 13.78 3.74 -12.33
C CYS A 93 14.65 4.50 -11.31
N ARG A 94 15.54 5.41 -11.78
CA ARG A 94 16.40 6.22 -10.92
C ARG A 94 15.60 7.27 -10.14
N TYR A 95 14.59 7.87 -10.75
CA TYR A 95 13.67 8.76 -10.04
C TYR A 95 12.88 8.01 -8.99
N PHE A 96 12.28 6.86 -9.31
CA PHE A 96 11.52 6.09 -8.33
C PHE A 96 12.39 5.56 -7.19
N ALA A 97 13.61 5.09 -7.47
CA ALA A 97 14.55 4.68 -6.43
C ALA A 97 14.88 5.82 -5.45
N LYS A 98 14.83 7.07 -5.91
CA LYS A 98 15.07 8.26 -5.09
C LYS A 98 13.81 8.75 -4.35
N VAL A 99 12.66 8.76 -5.02
CA VAL A 99 11.41 9.35 -4.48
C VAL A 99 10.69 8.39 -3.54
N ARG A 100 10.61 7.08 -3.86
CA ARG A 100 9.84 6.12 -3.07
C ARG A 100 10.24 6.08 -1.59
N PRO A 101 11.53 6.01 -1.21
CA PRO A 101 11.90 5.96 0.20
C PRO A 101 11.51 7.24 0.97
N VAL A 102 11.55 8.39 0.30
CA VAL A 102 11.19 9.69 0.91
C VAL A 102 9.68 9.77 1.11
N VAL A 103 8.89 9.38 0.11
CA VAL A 103 7.42 9.36 0.19
C VAL A 103 6.95 8.34 1.22
N GLU A 104 7.52 7.14 1.23
CA GLU A 104 7.21 6.11 2.23
C GLU A 104 7.47 6.62 3.65
N SER A 105 8.58 7.35 3.87
CA SER A 105 8.96 7.83 5.20
C SER A 105 8.03 8.89 5.82
N ILE A 106 7.11 9.47 5.03
CA ILE A 106 6.06 10.37 5.57
C ILE A 106 4.95 9.59 6.25
N PHE A 107 4.71 8.37 5.79
CA PHE A 107 3.59 7.58 6.26
C PHE A 107 4.01 6.79 7.48
N ASP A 108 3.51 7.20 8.64
CA ASP A 108 3.72 6.51 9.91
C ASP A 108 2.69 5.39 10.09
N ILE A 109 2.72 4.41 9.19
CA ILE A 109 1.92 3.19 9.34
C ILE A 109 2.84 2.07 9.84
N PRO A 110 2.60 1.54 11.05
CA PRO A 110 3.37 0.42 11.58
C PRO A 110 3.40 -0.78 10.63
N THR A 111 4.62 -1.27 10.35
CA THR A 111 4.88 -2.48 9.52
C THR A 111 5.54 -3.63 10.28
N LYS A 112 5.96 -3.37 11.51
CA LYS A 112 6.65 -4.32 12.40
C LYS A 112 5.74 -4.72 13.55
N LYS A 113 6.25 -5.60 14.42
CA LYS A 113 5.60 -5.99 15.66
C LYS A 113 5.23 -4.73 16.45
N THR A 114 3.94 -4.49 16.53
CA THR A 114 3.36 -3.36 17.24
C THR A 114 2.20 -3.88 18.06
N ASP A 115 1.91 -3.14 19.11
CA ASP A 115 0.82 -3.41 20.00
C ASP A 115 -0.28 -2.36 19.77
N LEU A 116 -1.43 -2.79 19.27
CA LEU A 116 -2.57 -1.90 19.05
C LEU A 116 -3.62 -2.04 20.16
N ARG A 117 -3.21 -2.52 21.34
CA ARG A 117 -4.09 -2.80 22.49
C ARG A 117 -4.82 -1.57 23.06
N GLU A 118 -4.43 -0.34 22.70
CA GLU A 118 -4.90 0.89 23.39
C GLU A 118 -5.50 1.99 22.49
N GLU A 119 -5.70 1.76 21.19
CA GLU A 119 -6.36 2.76 20.34
C GLU A 119 -7.90 2.75 20.56
N GLU A 120 -8.34 3.40 21.64
CA GLU A 120 -9.71 3.83 21.98
C GLU A 120 -10.86 2.92 21.52
N ILE A 121 -11.33 1.93 22.31
CA ILE A 121 -12.70 1.34 22.25
C ILE A 121 -13.17 0.75 20.88
N LEU A 122 -12.42 0.92 19.79
CA LEU A 122 -12.86 0.73 18.42
C LEU A 122 -12.51 -0.69 17.96
N THR A 123 -13.50 -1.35 17.39
CA THR A 123 -13.33 -2.70 16.82
C THR A 123 -12.39 -2.64 15.61
N LEU A 124 -11.23 -3.28 15.69
CA LEU A 124 -10.31 -3.43 14.56
C LEU A 124 -10.76 -4.56 13.63
N VAL A 125 -10.51 -4.41 12.34
CA VAL A 125 -10.75 -5.44 11.32
C VAL A 125 -9.44 -5.78 10.64
N VAL A 126 -9.14 -7.07 10.52
CA VAL A 126 -7.97 -7.60 9.83
C VAL A 126 -8.39 -8.41 8.61
N ASP A 127 -7.70 -8.19 7.50
CA ASP A 127 -7.93 -8.94 6.27
C ASP A 127 -6.69 -8.90 5.38
N ALA A 128 -6.59 -9.89 4.48
CA ALA A 128 -5.48 -10.03 3.56
C ALA A 128 -5.92 -9.94 2.10
N THR A 129 -5.13 -9.25 1.27
CA THR A 129 -5.32 -9.21 -0.18
C THR A 129 -4.21 -9.95 -0.90
N GLU A 130 -4.58 -10.66 -1.97
CA GLU A 130 -3.66 -11.31 -2.90
C GLU A 130 -3.63 -10.52 -4.21
N GLN A 131 -2.43 -10.21 -4.70
CA GLN A 131 -2.20 -9.61 -6.01
C GLN A 131 -1.44 -10.58 -6.91
N ARG A 132 -1.86 -10.68 -8.17
CA ARG A 132 -1.16 -11.49 -9.18
C ARG A 132 0.21 -10.89 -9.49
N THR A 133 1.19 -11.75 -9.71
CA THR A 133 2.54 -11.38 -10.15
C THR A 133 2.93 -12.25 -11.33
N GLU A 134 3.94 -11.82 -12.06
CA GLU A 134 4.69 -12.75 -12.91
C GLU A 134 5.38 -13.82 -12.04
N ARG A 135 5.66 -14.98 -12.63
CA ARG A 135 6.42 -16.04 -11.94
C ARG A 135 7.86 -15.58 -11.77
N ARG A 136 8.24 -15.21 -10.55
CA ARG A 136 9.57 -14.69 -10.22
C ARG A 136 10.13 -15.40 -9.01
N GLY A 137 10.83 -16.52 -9.26
CA GLY A 137 11.53 -17.30 -8.23
C GLY A 137 10.65 -17.67 -7.02
N THR A 138 11.26 -17.61 -5.83
CA THR A 138 10.65 -17.97 -4.54
C THR A 138 9.88 -16.84 -3.87
N ASP A 139 9.99 -15.61 -4.37
CA ASP A 139 9.39 -14.41 -3.77
C ASP A 139 7.88 -14.29 -4.05
N SER A 140 7.36 -15.10 -4.98
CA SER A 140 5.93 -15.23 -5.29
C SER A 140 5.47 -16.68 -5.11
N GLY A 141 4.21 -16.87 -4.70
CA GLY A 141 3.65 -18.20 -4.41
C GLY A 141 2.44 -18.51 -5.29
N TYR A 142 2.33 -19.75 -5.76
CA TYR A 142 1.15 -20.19 -6.52
C TYR A 142 -0.06 -20.28 -5.59
N SER A 143 -1.04 -19.39 -5.78
CA SER A 143 -2.31 -19.41 -5.03
C SER A 143 -3.31 -20.29 -5.78
N GLY A 144 -3.75 -21.38 -5.15
CA GLY A 144 -4.82 -22.23 -5.68
C GLY A 144 -6.14 -21.46 -5.83
N LYS A 145 -6.39 -20.47 -4.97
CA LYS A 145 -7.58 -19.59 -5.02
C LYS A 145 -7.58 -18.70 -6.26
N LYS A 146 -6.42 -18.15 -6.65
CA LYS A 146 -6.28 -17.24 -7.80
C LYS A 146 -5.84 -17.93 -9.09
N LYS A 147 -5.44 -19.21 -9.00
CA LYS A 147 -4.84 -20.04 -10.06
C LYS A 147 -3.66 -19.33 -10.75
N ALA A 148 -2.83 -18.64 -9.97
CA ALA A 148 -1.73 -17.83 -10.47
C ALA A 148 -0.64 -17.65 -9.40
N HIS A 149 0.56 -17.24 -9.81
CA HIS A 149 1.56 -16.71 -8.88
C HIS A 149 1.07 -15.38 -8.30
N THR A 150 1.21 -15.25 -6.99
CA THR A 150 0.67 -14.14 -6.23
C THR A 150 1.58 -13.78 -5.08
N ILE A 151 1.41 -12.55 -4.63
CA ILE A 151 1.95 -12.03 -3.38
C ILE A 151 0.77 -11.58 -2.51
N LYS A 152 0.91 -11.71 -1.20
CA LYS A 152 -0.14 -11.47 -0.22
C LYS A 152 0.31 -10.43 0.78
N THR A 153 -0.59 -9.53 1.17
CA THR A 153 -0.35 -8.52 2.20
C THR A 153 -1.60 -8.35 3.04
N GLN A 154 -1.41 -8.29 4.36
CA GLN A 154 -2.47 -8.09 5.34
C GLN A 154 -2.47 -6.64 5.80
N ILE A 155 -3.66 -6.09 6.02
CA ILE A 155 -3.84 -4.80 6.69
C ILE A 155 -4.73 -4.97 7.92
N VAL A 156 -4.57 -4.06 8.87
CA VAL A 156 -5.51 -3.85 9.98
C VAL A 156 -6.12 -2.46 9.81
N VAL A 157 -7.43 -2.37 9.88
CA VAL A 157 -8.18 -1.12 9.75
C VAL A 157 -9.08 -0.91 10.96
N ASP A 158 -9.31 0.35 11.32
CA ASP A 158 -10.34 0.70 12.31
C ASP A 158 -11.74 0.75 11.68
N THR A 159 -12.75 1.02 12.49
CA THR A 159 -14.16 1.12 12.04
C THR A 159 -14.42 2.30 11.10
N LYS A 160 -13.55 3.31 11.08
CA LYS A 160 -13.60 4.45 10.15
C LYS A 160 -12.85 4.16 8.84
N GLY A 161 -12.21 3.00 8.76
CA GLY A 161 -11.43 2.55 7.61
C GLY A 161 -10.03 3.17 7.55
N LYS A 162 -9.49 3.75 8.64
CA LYS A 162 -8.09 4.16 8.72
C LYS A 162 -7.22 2.92 8.85
N ILE A 163 -6.17 2.83 8.03
CA ILE A 163 -5.22 1.71 8.08
C ILE A 163 -4.29 1.93 9.27
N LYS A 164 -4.27 0.98 10.20
CA LYS A 164 -3.49 1.01 11.44
C LYS A 164 -2.22 0.18 11.40
N HIS A 165 -2.17 -0.84 10.53
CA HIS A 165 -0.98 -1.69 10.38
C HIS A 165 -0.97 -2.37 9.02
N ILE A 166 0.23 -2.61 8.49
CA ILE A 166 0.47 -3.33 7.22
C ILE A 166 1.49 -4.43 7.47
N SER A 167 1.16 -5.69 7.19
CA SER A 167 2.14 -6.77 7.30
C SER A 167 3.23 -6.66 6.23
N LYS A 168 4.37 -7.29 6.47
CA LYS A 168 5.28 -7.63 5.35
C LYS A 168 4.53 -8.42 4.28
N SER A 169 4.88 -8.16 3.02
CA SER A 169 4.33 -8.89 1.88
C SER A 169 5.01 -10.26 1.78
N VAL A 170 4.22 -11.31 1.54
CA VAL A 170 4.70 -12.71 1.52
C VAL A 170 4.17 -13.46 0.30
N PRO A 171 4.80 -14.57 -0.12
CA PRO A 171 4.25 -15.43 -1.17
C PRO A 171 2.78 -15.80 -0.93
N GLY A 172 1.94 -15.73 -1.96
CA GLY A 172 0.48 -15.84 -1.80
C GLY A 172 -0.05 -17.24 -1.45
N ASN A 173 0.79 -18.28 -1.49
CA ASN A 173 0.47 -19.62 -0.99
C ASN A 173 0.57 -19.72 0.55
N ILE A 174 1.03 -18.68 1.24
CA ILE A 174 1.05 -18.63 2.71
C ILE A 174 -0.36 -18.37 3.24
N HIS A 175 -0.78 -19.18 4.21
CA HIS A 175 -2.08 -19.07 4.87
C HIS A 175 -2.20 -17.79 5.70
N ASP A 176 -3.40 -17.22 5.78
CA ASP A 176 -3.65 -15.92 6.43
C ASP A 176 -3.28 -15.94 7.92
N LYS A 177 -3.64 -17.01 8.65
CA LYS A 177 -3.12 -17.27 10.01
C LYS A 177 -1.60 -17.17 10.12
N LYS A 178 -0.85 -17.81 9.22
CA LYS A 178 0.63 -17.81 9.28
C LYS A 178 1.18 -16.41 8.99
N LEU A 179 0.56 -15.67 8.08
CA LEU A 179 0.88 -14.27 7.83
C LEU A 179 0.61 -13.41 9.06
N PHE A 180 -0.53 -13.61 9.74
CA PHE A 180 -0.89 -12.95 10.99
C PHE A 180 0.15 -13.21 12.08
N ASP A 181 0.44 -14.48 12.37
CA ASP A 181 1.41 -14.89 13.39
C ASP A 181 2.80 -14.28 13.11
N ASN A 182 3.24 -14.30 11.84
CA ASN A 182 4.54 -13.76 11.43
C ASN A 182 4.61 -12.23 11.48
N SER A 183 3.47 -11.54 11.32
CA SER A 183 3.43 -10.08 11.44
C SER A 183 3.73 -9.64 12.88
N GLY A 184 3.42 -10.49 13.87
CA GLY A 184 3.60 -10.25 15.29
C GLY A 184 2.84 -9.03 15.82
N ILE A 185 1.82 -8.58 15.08
CA ILE A 185 0.84 -7.60 15.55
C ILE A 185 0.03 -8.24 16.68
N LYS A 186 -0.18 -7.49 17.76
CA LYS A 186 -1.09 -7.89 18.83
C LYS A 186 -2.37 -7.07 18.71
N LEU A 187 -3.48 -7.78 18.49
CA LEU A 187 -4.81 -7.20 18.38
C LEU A 187 -5.64 -7.55 19.62
N PRO A 188 -6.57 -6.68 20.04
CA PRO A 188 -7.54 -7.00 21.09
C PRO A 188 -8.48 -8.14 20.65
N ASP A 189 -9.03 -8.89 21.61
CA ASP A 189 -9.85 -10.09 21.33
C ASP A 189 -11.16 -9.79 20.58
N ASN A 190 -11.61 -8.54 20.63
CA ASN A 190 -12.78 -8.08 19.89
C ASN A 190 -12.47 -7.76 18.41
N ALA A 191 -11.20 -7.84 17.97
CA ALA A 191 -10.81 -7.64 16.59
C ALA A 191 -11.46 -8.70 15.67
N LYS A 192 -11.68 -8.36 14.41
CA LYS A 192 -12.51 -9.16 13.49
C LYS A 192 -11.75 -9.57 12.24
N GLY A 193 -11.87 -10.85 11.87
CA GLY A 193 -11.27 -11.43 10.66
C GLY A 193 -12.21 -12.39 9.95
N ASP A 194 -11.78 -12.93 8.81
CA ASP A 194 -12.47 -14.04 8.14
C ASP A 194 -12.08 -15.40 8.74
N LEU A 195 -12.57 -16.47 8.12
CA LEU A 195 -12.22 -17.84 8.50
C LEU A 195 -10.75 -18.20 8.27
N GLY A 196 -9.99 -17.41 7.50
CA GLY A 196 -8.54 -17.57 7.31
C GLY A 196 -7.73 -17.32 8.59
N TYR A 197 -8.35 -16.72 9.60
CA TYR A 197 -7.78 -16.46 10.93
C TYR A 197 -8.18 -17.50 11.98
N LEU A 198 -8.76 -18.64 11.59
CA LEU A 198 -9.10 -19.73 12.50
C LEU A 198 -7.88 -20.17 13.32
N GLY A 199 -8.04 -20.26 14.65
CA GLY A 199 -6.97 -20.60 15.59
C GLY A 199 -6.11 -19.42 16.04
N THR A 200 -6.63 -18.20 15.92
CA THR A 200 -6.06 -16.96 16.51
C THR A 200 -7.01 -16.40 17.56
N ASN A 201 -6.63 -15.30 18.23
CA ASN A 201 -7.51 -14.58 19.16
C ASN A 201 -8.53 -13.65 18.46
N ILE A 202 -8.53 -13.60 17.13
CA ILE A 202 -9.44 -12.79 16.34
C ILE A 202 -10.84 -13.40 16.36
N THR A 203 -11.85 -12.57 16.55
CA THR A 203 -13.24 -12.96 16.36
C THR A 203 -13.50 -13.27 14.87
N ILE A 204 -13.94 -14.49 14.57
CA ILE A 204 -14.23 -14.98 13.22
C ILE A 204 -15.71 -15.42 13.11
N PRO A 205 -16.29 -15.52 11.90
CA PRO A 205 -17.64 -16.05 11.77
C PRO A 205 -17.70 -17.54 12.11
N HIS A 206 -18.87 -18.04 12.50
CA HIS A 206 -19.12 -19.46 12.66
C HIS A 206 -19.03 -20.17 11.31
N LYS A 207 -18.25 -21.25 11.25
CA LYS A 207 -18.08 -22.09 10.06
C LYS A 207 -19.14 -23.19 10.02
N SER A 208 -19.83 -23.35 8.89
CA SER A 208 -20.68 -24.51 8.66
C SER A 208 -19.83 -25.73 8.25
N SER A 209 -20.34 -26.94 8.50
CA SER A 209 -19.77 -28.18 7.97
C SER A 209 -20.87 -29.08 7.41
N LYS A 210 -20.49 -30.13 6.65
CA LYS A 210 -21.45 -31.05 6.03
C LYS A 210 -22.44 -31.66 7.03
N LEU A 211 -21.98 -31.91 8.26
CA LEU A 211 -22.78 -32.55 9.31
C LEU A 211 -23.33 -31.55 10.33
N HIS A 212 -22.88 -30.29 10.29
CA HIS A 212 -23.25 -29.26 11.26
C HIS A 212 -23.60 -27.97 10.51
N ALA A 213 -24.89 -27.85 10.17
CA ALA A 213 -25.45 -26.62 9.63
C ALA A 213 -25.48 -25.51 10.71
N LEU A 214 -25.44 -24.26 10.26
CA LEU A 214 -25.49 -23.12 11.19
C LEU A 214 -26.88 -22.99 11.81
N THR A 215 -26.92 -22.73 13.11
CA THR A 215 -28.18 -22.35 13.78
C THR A 215 -28.61 -20.95 13.33
N LYS A 216 -29.89 -20.60 13.60
CA LYS A 216 -30.39 -19.23 13.33
C LYS A 216 -29.55 -18.17 14.05
N THR A 217 -29.15 -18.43 15.30
CA THR A 217 -28.32 -17.54 16.12
C THR A 217 -26.93 -17.36 15.51
N GLN A 218 -26.27 -18.44 15.09
CA GLN A 218 -24.97 -18.38 14.43
C GLN A 218 -25.03 -17.64 13.09
N THR A 219 -26.12 -17.83 12.34
CA THR A 219 -26.36 -17.12 11.08
C THR A 219 -26.53 -15.61 11.33
N LEU A 220 -27.32 -15.21 12.33
CA LEU A 220 -27.48 -13.81 12.72
C LEU A 220 -26.16 -13.19 13.18
N PHE A 221 -25.34 -13.94 13.93
CA PHE A 221 -23.99 -13.51 14.29
C PHE A 221 -23.13 -13.28 13.05
N ASN A 222 -23.10 -14.22 12.11
CA ASN A 222 -22.32 -14.11 10.86
C ASN A 222 -22.74 -12.89 10.04
N VAL A 223 -24.04 -12.58 9.96
CA VAL A 223 -24.54 -11.38 9.28
C VAL A 223 -24.01 -10.11 9.95
N ARG A 224 -24.09 -10.01 11.29
CA ARG A 224 -23.53 -8.86 12.03
C ARG A 224 -22.01 -8.77 11.88
N HIS A 225 -21.33 -9.91 11.87
CA HIS A 225 -19.87 -9.98 11.71
C HIS A 225 -19.43 -9.49 10.34
N SER A 226 -20.08 -9.97 9.28
CA SER A 226 -19.83 -9.52 7.90
C SER A 226 -20.08 -8.02 7.73
N ARG A 227 -21.20 -7.49 8.26
CA ARG A 227 -21.48 -6.04 8.25
C ARG A 227 -20.39 -5.20 8.90
N LYS A 228 -19.80 -5.67 9.99
CA LYS A 228 -18.68 -4.96 10.64
C LYS A 228 -17.39 -5.05 9.83
N ARG A 229 -17.16 -6.16 9.11
CA ARG A 229 -15.95 -6.36 8.29
C ARG A 229 -15.99 -5.62 6.96
N ILE A 230 -17.16 -5.24 6.45
CA ILE A 230 -17.31 -4.57 5.14
C ILE A 230 -16.40 -3.34 4.96
N VAL A 231 -16.02 -2.67 6.06
CA VAL A 231 -15.07 -1.55 6.05
C VAL A 231 -13.73 -1.92 5.42
N VAL A 232 -13.17 -3.10 5.70
CA VAL A 232 -11.87 -3.51 5.13
C VAL A 232 -11.98 -3.85 3.65
N GLU A 233 -13.14 -4.36 3.22
CA GLU A 233 -13.43 -4.64 1.82
C GLU A 233 -13.52 -3.33 1.02
N HIS A 234 -14.20 -2.31 1.57
CA HIS A 234 -14.22 -0.96 1.00
C HIS A 234 -12.82 -0.34 0.94
N VAL A 235 -12.02 -0.49 2.00
CA VAL A 235 -10.61 -0.03 2.00
C VAL A 235 -9.84 -0.70 0.86
N PHE A 236 -9.92 -2.03 0.73
CA PHE A 236 -9.24 -2.71 -0.37
C PHE A 236 -9.74 -2.30 -1.75
N ALA A 237 -11.03 -2.04 -1.92
CA ALA A 237 -11.57 -1.51 -3.18
C ALA A 237 -10.96 -0.15 -3.53
N LEU A 238 -10.82 0.74 -2.54
CA LEU A 238 -10.20 2.05 -2.72
C LEU A 238 -8.69 1.94 -2.96
N LEU A 239 -7.98 1.06 -2.27
CA LEU A 239 -6.56 0.78 -2.53
C LEU A 239 -6.36 0.23 -3.95
N LYS A 240 -7.28 -0.60 -4.46
CA LYS A 240 -7.27 -1.12 -5.84
C LYS A 240 -7.69 -0.09 -6.89
N SER A 241 -8.15 1.10 -6.50
CA SER A 241 -8.22 2.21 -7.45
C SER A 241 -6.81 2.62 -7.90
N TYR A 242 -5.76 2.35 -7.11
CA TYR A 242 -4.39 2.44 -7.58
C TYR A 242 -4.05 1.17 -8.35
N HIS A 243 -3.97 1.28 -9.67
CA HIS A 243 -3.80 0.13 -10.56
C HIS A 243 -2.52 -0.66 -10.28
N ILE A 244 -1.50 -0.05 -9.66
CA ILE A 244 -0.31 -0.76 -9.19
C ILE A 244 -0.63 -1.89 -8.19
N LEU A 245 -1.76 -1.83 -7.48
CA LEU A 245 -2.24 -2.86 -6.54
C LEU A 245 -3.37 -3.73 -7.10
N ALA A 246 -3.96 -3.35 -8.24
CA ALA A 246 -5.07 -4.08 -8.85
C ALA A 246 -4.61 -5.02 -9.97
N ASP A 247 -3.70 -4.54 -10.81
CA ASP A 247 -3.24 -5.26 -11.99
C ASP A 247 -2.18 -6.31 -11.63
N CYS A 248 -1.72 -7.09 -12.61
CA CYS A 248 -0.57 -7.97 -12.39
C CYS A 248 0.68 -7.14 -12.09
N PHE A 249 1.34 -7.38 -10.95
CA PHE A 249 2.53 -6.63 -10.58
C PHE A 249 3.74 -7.02 -11.46
N ARG A 250 4.24 -6.05 -12.23
CA ARG A 250 5.34 -6.14 -13.19
C ARG A 250 6.70 -5.72 -12.60
N GLY A 251 6.71 -5.09 -11.42
CA GLY A 251 7.92 -4.59 -10.78
C GLY A 251 8.75 -5.69 -10.11
N HIS A 252 10.00 -5.39 -9.74
CA HIS A 252 10.78 -6.30 -8.90
C HIS A 252 10.11 -6.47 -7.52
N LEU A 253 9.96 -7.70 -7.04
CA LEU A 253 9.14 -8.00 -5.85
C LEU A 253 9.71 -7.40 -4.57
N SER A 254 11.02 -7.16 -4.50
CA SER A 254 11.64 -6.41 -3.39
C SER A 254 11.10 -4.98 -3.21
N HIS A 255 10.45 -4.40 -4.22
CA HIS A 255 9.83 -3.07 -4.14
C HIS A 255 8.32 -3.12 -3.88
N TYR A 256 7.70 -4.30 -3.93
CA TYR A 256 6.26 -4.46 -3.81
C TYR A 256 5.73 -3.87 -2.50
N HIS A 257 6.34 -4.26 -1.38
CA HIS A 257 5.91 -3.82 -0.05
C HIS A 257 5.97 -2.30 0.09
N GLN A 258 7.02 -1.67 -0.45
CA GLN A 258 7.17 -0.22 -0.45
C GLN A 258 6.06 0.48 -1.25
N TYR A 259 5.70 -0.03 -2.44
CA TYR A 259 4.56 0.52 -3.19
C TYR A 259 3.24 0.33 -2.45
N PHE A 260 3.03 -0.83 -1.84
CA PHE A 260 1.84 -1.11 -1.04
C PHE A 260 1.73 -0.13 0.14
N ALA A 261 2.82 0.07 0.88
CA ALA A 261 2.89 1.01 2.00
C ALA A 261 2.63 2.46 1.56
N ILE A 262 3.21 2.90 0.43
CA ILE A 262 2.97 4.23 -0.14
C ILE A 262 1.48 4.41 -0.47
N VAL A 263 0.85 3.43 -1.12
CA VAL A 263 -0.58 3.54 -1.47
C VAL A 263 -1.47 3.54 -0.23
N CYS A 264 -1.19 2.71 0.77
CA CYS A 264 -1.91 2.75 2.05
C CYS A 264 -1.72 4.08 2.79
N GLY A 265 -0.51 4.62 2.77
CA GLY A 265 -0.16 5.92 3.33
C GLY A 265 -0.91 7.05 2.65
N LEU A 266 -0.92 7.08 1.31
CA LEU A 266 -1.69 8.03 0.51
C LEU A 266 -3.19 7.94 0.81
N TYR A 267 -3.73 6.72 0.93
CA TYR A 267 -5.12 6.51 1.28
C TYR A 267 -5.46 7.12 2.65
N ASN A 268 -4.63 6.89 3.67
CA ASN A 268 -4.83 7.50 4.99
C ASN A 268 -4.68 9.03 4.92
N PHE A 269 -3.64 9.52 4.24
CA PHE A 269 -3.30 10.94 4.16
C PHE A 269 -4.37 11.76 3.41
N ALA A 270 -4.93 11.21 2.33
CA ALA A 270 -5.99 11.87 1.57
C ALA A 270 -7.33 11.96 2.33
N ARG A 271 -7.46 11.20 3.43
CA ARG A 271 -8.69 11.10 4.25
C ARG A 271 -8.49 11.62 5.68
N ALA A 272 -7.29 12.15 5.98
CA ALA A 272 -6.94 12.79 7.25
C ALA A 272 -7.33 14.28 7.21
#